data_AF-A0A850VFJ7-F1
#
_entry.id   AF-A0A850VFJ7-F1
#
_cell.length_a   1.000
_cell.length_b   1.000
_cell.length_c   1.000
_cell.angle_alpha   90.00
_cell.angle_beta   90.00
_cell.angle_gamma   90.00
#
_symmetry.space_group_name_H-M   'P 1'
#
loop_
_entity.id
_entity.type
_entity.pdbx_description
1 polymer ?
#
loop_
_entity_poly.entity_id
_entity_poly.type
_entity_poly.pdbx_seq_one_letter_code
_entity_poly.pdbx_strand_id
1 'polypeptide(L)'
;LCRILDFRRVPPTVGRLINVTKEILEVTKNEVLQSVFFVSPASNVCFFAKCPYMCKTEYAVCGNPHLLEGSLSAFLPSLNLAPRISIPNPWIRSYSFDGKEDSTLGTPSMATNTPCRPESKLGIILENSQQGELCPSVCPLPGNMDRHHYEMFTKFGDDGFLLHLDNARGFGRHSHDEISILAPLSQCCIIKRTTLLRLQLLAEPEYRLSDVMRESLLQDPLAPVLTEPHLLALDRRLQLILDTVGSCIDTFGEATVVANDTAQPRSPAAHRAKLDS
;
A
#
# COMPACT_ATOMS: atom_id res chain seq x y z
N LEU A 1 -8.67 5.58 -1.42
CA LEU A 1 -8.74 4.10 -1.43
C LEU A 1 -8.64 3.49 -0.02
N CYS A 2 -7.51 3.60 0.68
CA CYS A 2 -7.34 3.00 2.03
C CYS A 2 -8.44 3.40 3.04
N ARG A 3 -8.89 4.66 3.01
CA ARG A 3 -10.03 5.15 3.81
C ARG A 3 -11.37 4.50 3.43
N ILE A 4 -11.60 4.29 2.13
CA ILE A 4 -12.86 3.73 1.61
C ILE A 4 -12.97 2.24 1.92
N LEU A 5 -11.86 1.52 1.91
CA LEU A 5 -11.77 0.12 2.33
C LEU A 5 -11.76 -0.06 3.86
N ASP A 6 -11.83 1.04 4.61
CA ASP A 6 -11.81 1.08 6.07
C ASP A 6 -10.52 0.59 6.75
N PHE A 7 -9.43 0.44 5.99
CA PHE A 7 -8.14 -0.01 6.54
C PHE A 7 -7.47 1.03 7.44
N ARG A 8 -7.45 2.30 6.99
CA ARG A 8 -6.89 3.45 7.74
C ARG A 8 -5.42 3.30 8.19
N ARG A 9 -4.59 2.67 7.34
CA ARG A 9 -3.16 2.35 7.60
C ARG A 9 -2.15 3.15 6.77
N VAL A 10 -2.62 4.14 6.02
CA VAL A 10 -1.77 5.07 5.24
C VAL A 10 -1.75 6.41 5.97
N PRO A 11 -0.59 7.10 6.06
CA PRO A 11 -0.56 8.47 6.53
C PRO A 11 -1.51 9.37 5.74
N PRO A 12 -2.11 10.41 6.36
CA PRO A 12 -2.87 11.40 5.62
C PRO A 12 -2.00 12.05 4.52
N THR A 13 -2.52 12.07 3.30
CA THR A 13 -1.85 12.65 2.13
C THR A 13 -2.83 13.57 1.41
N VAL A 14 -2.35 14.73 0.99
CA VAL A 14 -3.12 15.74 0.25
C VAL A 14 -2.31 16.28 -0.92
N GLY A 15 -2.99 16.62 -2.00
CA GLY A 15 -2.43 17.36 -3.11
C GLY A 15 -2.21 18.84 -2.80
N ARG A 16 -1.09 19.41 -3.28
CA ARG A 16 -0.83 20.85 -3.18
C ARG A 16 -0.06 21.36 -4.39
N LEU A 17 -0.44 22.56 -4.86
CA LEU A 17 0.40 23.39 -5.72
C LEU A 17 1.41 24.16 -4.87
N ILE A 18 2.69 23.90 -5.10
CA ILE A 18 3.79 24.45 -4.32
C ILE A 18 4.51 25.48 -5.18
N ASN A 19 4.73 26.68 -4.64
CA ASN A 19 5.61 27.66 -5.26
C ASN A 19 7.06 27.30 -4.92
N VAL A 20 7.77 26.65 -5.85
CA VAL A 20 9.11 26.11 -5.57
C VAL A 20 10.14 27.19 -5.25
N THR A 21 9.92 28.43 -5.69
CA THR A 21 10.80 29.55 -5.36
C THR A 21 10.57 30.00 -3.92
N LYS A 22 9.34 30.38 -3.58
CA LYS A 22 9.02 30.94 -2.25
C LYS A 22 9.01 29.91 -1.12
N GLU A 23 8.53 28.71 -1.41
CA GLU A 23 8.24 27.68 -0.40
C GLU A 23 9.32 26.60 -0.30
N ILE A 24 10.30 26.58 -1.22
CA ILE A 24 11.43 25.65 -1.16
C ILE A 24 12.76 26.40 -1.21
N LEU A 25 13.06 27.09 -2.32
CA LEU A 25 14.37 27.73 -2.55
C LEU A 25 14.68 28.83 -1.52
N GLU A 26 13.73 29.72 -1.23
CA GLU A 26 13.95 30.85 -0.33
C GLU A 26 13.96 30.46 1.16
N VAL A 27 13.36 29.32 1.53
CA VAL A 27 13.23 28.86 2.92
C VAL A 27 14.20 27.75 3.30
N THR A 28 14.76 27.02 2.35
CA THR A 28 15.71 25.95 2.64
C THR A 28 17.00 26.51 3.24
N LYS A 29 17.52 25.86 4.28
CA LYS A 29 18.85 26.13 4.86
C LYS A 29 19.94 25.21 4.32
N ASN A 30 19.58 24.28 3.43
CA ASN A 30 20.50 23.29 2.89
C ASN A 30 21.14 23.82 1.61
N GLU A 31 22.42 24.15 1.67
CA GLU A 31 23.21 24.68 0.54
C GLU A 31 23.25 23.72 -0.65
N VAL A 32 23.27 22.41 -0.40
CA VAL A 32 23.25 21.40 -1.47
C VAL A 32 21.94 21.47 -2.24
N LEU A 33 20.81 21.62 -1.53
CA LEU A 33 19.50 21.80 -2.17
C LEU A 33 19.40 23.14 -2.90
N GLN A 34 19.96 24.22 -2.38
CA GLN A 34 19.98 25.51 -3.09
C GLN A 34 20.81 25.43 -4.39
N SER A 35 21.96 24.75 -4.35
CA SER A 35 22.90 24.67 -5.47
C SER A 35 22.37 23.94 -6.72
N VAL A 36 21.28 23.18 -6.58
CA VAL A 36 20.69 22.39 -7.67
C VAL A 36 19.50 23.05 -8.34
N PHE A 37 19.10 24.25 -7.91
CA PHE A 37 18.10 25.04 -8.61
C PHE A 37 18.70 25.72 -9.84
N PHE A 38 17.94 25.77 -10.93
CA PHE A 38 18.32 26.44 -12.16
C PHE A 38 17.09 26.88 -12.94
N VAL A 39 17.29 27.75 -13.94
CA VAL A 39 16.25 28.20 -14.86
C VAL A 39 16.39 27.42 -16.16
N SER A 40 15.33 26.76 -16.61
CA SER A 40 15.34 26.01 -17.87
C SER A 40 15.36 26.96 -19.09
N PRO A 41 15.71 26.46 -20.29
CA PRO A 41 15.62 27.26 -21.52
C PRO A 41 14.20 27.79 -21.81
N ALA A 42 13.17 27.15 -21.25
CA ALA A 42 11.77 27.60 -21.34
C ALA A 42 11.38 28.62 -20.24
N SER A 43 12.36 29.15 -19.49
CA SER A 43 12.16 30.10 -18.39
C SER A 43 11.37 29.54 -17.19
N ASN A 44 11.42 28.23 -16.96
CA ASN A 44 10.83 27.60 -15.79
C ASN A 44 11.87 27.44 -14.68
N VAL A 45 11.45 27.58 -13.42
CA VAL A 45 12.31 27.27 -12.26
C VAL A 45 12.29 25.77 -12.02
N CYS A 46 13.48 25.17 -12.05
CA CYS A 46 13.67 23.74 -11.93
C CYS A 46 14.69 23.42 -10.83
N PHE A 47 14.62 22.20 -10.31
CA PHE A 47 15.65 21.63 -9.46
C PHE A 47 15.77 20.12 -9.73
N PHE A 48 16.94 19.56 -9.44
CA PHE A 48 17.17 18.11 -9.53
C PHE A 48 17.82 17.61 -8.24
N ALA A 49 17.47 16.40 -7.81
CA ALA A 49 18.16 15.80 -6.67
C ALA A 49 19.59 15.41 -7.08
N LYS A 50 20.54 15.35 -6.13
CA LYS A 50 21.82 14.65 -6.30
C LYS A 50 21.67 13.25 -5.71
N CYS A 51 21.33 12.24 -6.52
CA CYS A 51 21.28 10.84 -6.10
C CYS A 51 22.33 9.99 -6.83
N PRO A 52 22.74 8.84 -6.24
CA PRO A 52 23.81 8.02 -6.79
C PRO A 52 23.51 7.35 -8.14
N TYR A 53 22.22 7.16 -8.49
CA TYR A 53 21.85 6.27 -9.61
C TYR A 53 21.08 6.94 -10.77
N MET A 54 20.34 8.04 -10.55
CA MET A 54 19.36 8.55 -11.54
C MET A 54 19.21 10.07 -11.57
N CYS A 55 20.26 10.81 -11.19
CA CYS A 55 20.16 12.26 -11.02
C CYS A 55 21.02 13.04 -12.00
N LYS A 56 20.51 13.16 -13.22
CA LYS A 56 21.01 14.08 -14.26
C LYS A 56 20.02 15.23 -14.43
N THR A 57 20.46 16.31 -15.06
CA THR A 57 19.59 17.45 -15.44
C THR A 57 18.38 17.03 -16.27
N GLU A 58 18.48 15.93 -17.01
CA GLU A 58 17.40 15.30 -17.79
C GLU A 58 16.20 14.84 -16.93
N TYR A 59 16.42 14.58 -15.64
CA TYR A 59 15.38 14.14 -14.69
C TYR A 59 15.00 15.24 -13.69
N ALA A 60 15.29 16.51 -14.02
CA ALA A 60 14.89 17.63 -13.20
C ALA A 60 13.36 17.78 -13.17
N VAL A 61 12.85 18.22 -12.02
CA VAL A 61 11.45 18.63 -11.88
C VAL A 61 11.37 20.15 -11.99
N CYS A 62 10.38 20.63 -12.74
CA CYS A 62 10.23 22.03 -13.09
C CYS A 62 8.83 22.52 -12.76
N GLY A 63 8.72 23.73 -12.22
CA GLY A 63 7.44 24.43 -12.13
C GLY A 63 6.98 24.99 -13.48
N ASN A 64 5.80 25.60 -13.50
CA ASN A 64 5.28 26.31 -14.66
C ASN A 64 4.76 27.73 -14.31
N PRO A 65 5.62 28.76 -14.34
CA PRO A 65 7.08 28.68 -14.26
C PRO A 65 7.57 28.42 -12.82
N HIS A 66 6.75 28.72 -11.80
CA HIS A 66 7.10 28.55 -10.38
C HIS A 66 6.24 27.53 -9.63
N LEU A 67 5.02 27.27 -10.09
CA LEU A 67 4.11 26.34 -9.43
C LEU A 67 4.41 24.91 -9.88
N LEU A 68 4.58 24.03 -8.90
CA LEU A 68 4.76 22.60 -9.09
C LEU A 68 3.71 21.84 -8.27
N GLU A 69 3.03 20.92 -8.94
CA GLU A 69 2.11 20.00 -8.28
C GLU A 69 2.88 18.94 -7.51
N GLY A 70 2.44 18.64 -6.28
CA GLY A 70 3.03 17.58 -5.48
C GLY A 70 2.06 16.98 -4.47
N SER A 71 2.40 15.78 -4.01
CA SER A 71 1.71 15.12 -2.90
C SER A 71 2.44 15.40 -1.58
N LEU A 72 1.68 15.82 -0.57
CA LEU A 72 2.18 16.05 0.79
C LEU A 72 1.62 14.99 1.72
N SER A 73 2.50 14.13 2.22
CA SER A 73 2.17 13.11 3.22
C SER A 73 2.63 13.54 4.60
N ALA A 74 1.75 13.41 5.59
CA ALA A 74 2.10 13.74 6.97
C ALA A 74 3.24 12.84 7.48
N PHE A 75 4.22 13.45 8.14
CA PHE A 75 5.31 12.71 8.75
C PHE A 75 4.77 11.78 9.85
N LEU A 76 5.25 10.55 9.85
CA LEU A 76 5.09 9.66 11.00
C LEU A 76 5.89 10.19 12.20
N PRO A 77 5.53 9.78 13.43
CA PRO A 77 6.33 10.11 14.60
C PRO A 77 7.80 9.71 14.42
N SER A 78 8.68 10.47 15.04
CA SER A 78 10.12 10.18 15.06
C SER A 78 10.37 8.76 15.56
N LEU A 79 11.38 8.09 15.00
CA LEU A 79 11.78 6.74 15.38
C LEU A 79 12.17 6.64 16.86
N ASN A 80 12.58 7.74 17.49
CA ASN A 80 12.86 7.79 18.93
C ASN A 80 11.59 7.63 19.78
N LEU A 81 10.44 8.11 19.28
CA LEU A 81 9.15 8.05 19.98
C LEU A 81 8.37 6.80 19.61
N ALA A 82 8.37 6.44 18.33
CA ALA A 82 7.68 5.27 17.80
C ALA A 82 8.62 4.50 16.86
N PRO A 83 9.47 3.61 17.41
CA PRO A 83 10.34 2.78 16.60
C PRO A 83 9.52 1.91 15.65
N ARG A 84 10.07 1.67 14.47
CA ARG A 84 9.46 0.85 13.43
C ARG A 84 10.41 -0.26 13.01
N ILE A 85 9.84 -1.38 12.61
CA ILE A 85 10.59 -2.48 11.98
C ILE A 85 10.12 -2.65 10.55
N SER A 86 11.07 -2.96 9.67
CA SER A 86 10.83 -3.29 8.28
C SER A 86 10.86 -4.81 8.11
N ILE A 87 9.81 -5.37 7.50
CA ILE A 87 9.63 -6.79 7.28
C ILE A 87 9.62 -7.04 5.77
N PRO A 88 10.49 -7.90 5.23
CA PRO A 88 10.50 -8.22 3.81
C PRO A 88 9.21 -8.93 3.41
N ASN A 89 8.69 -8.60 2.22
CA ASN A 89 7.52 -9.26 1.66
C ASN A 89 7.89 -10.66 1.14
N PRO A 90 7.26 -11.75 1.61
CA PRO A 90 7.56 -13.10 1.08
C PRO A 90 7.22 -13.30 -0.39
N TRP A 91 6.32 -12.48 -0.95
CA TRP A 91 5.99 -12.46 -2.37
C TRP A 91 6.66 -11.31 -3.12
N ILE A 92 7.85 -10.89 -2.65
CA ILE A 92 8.69 -9.93 -3.36
C ILE A 92 9.12 -10.48 -4.72
N ARG A 93 9.21 -9.61 -5.72
CA ARG A 93 9.73 -9.95 -7.04
C ARG A 93 11.26 -9.94 -7.07
N SER A 94 11.83 -10.71 -7.98
CA SER A 94 13.23 -10.57 -8.37
C SER A 94 13.39 -9.28 -9.20
N TYR A 95 14.31 -8.40 -8.79
CA TYR A 95 14.66 -7.16 -9.50
C TYR A 95 15.88 -7.33 -10.41
N SER A 96 16.04 -8.53 -10.99
CA SER A 96 17.09 -8.85 -11.95
C SER A 96 16.57 -8.68 -13.38
N PHE A 97 17.36 -7.99 -14.22
CA PHE A 97 17.03 -7.80 -15.64
C PHE A 97 17.17 -9.07 -16.49
N ASP A 98 17.75 -10.13 -15.93
CA ASP A 98 18.01 -11.38 -16.63
C ASP A 98 16.75 -12.20 -16.97
N GLY A 99 15.55 -11.72 -16.60
CA GLY A 99 14.26 -12.30 -16.99
C GLY A 99 14.03 -13.73 -16.48
N LYS A 100 14.98 -14.29 -15.74
CA LYS A 100 14.90 -15.59 -15.10
C LYS A 100 14.38 -15.38 -13.69
N GLU A 101 13.06 -15.36 -13.58
CA GLU A 101 12.29 -16.08 -12.57
C GLU A 101 10.85 -15.55 -12.57
N ASP A 102 10.01 -16.21 -13.34
CA ASP A 102 8.56 -16.26 -13.12
C ASP A 102 8.24 -17.14 -11.90
N SER A 103 8.93 -16.90 -10.79
CA SER A 103 8.78 -17.66 -9.54
C SER A 103 7.45 -17.38 -8.84
N THR A 104 6.66 -16.41 -9.33
CA THR A 104 5.32 -16.13 -8.79
C THR A 104 4.23 -17.03 -9.36
N LEU A 105 4.43 -17.72 -10.49
CA LEU A 105 3.37 -18.52 -11.12
C LEU A 105 3.71 -19.98 -11.48
N GLY A 106 4.94 -20.48 -11.24
CA GLY A 106 5.26 -21.84 -11.68
C GLY A 106 6.40 -22.50 -10.92
N THR A 107 6.10 -23.17 -9.81
CA THR A 107 6.71 -24.47 -9.44
C THR A 107 6.04 -25.02 -8.16
N PRO A 108 5.44 -26.22 -8.20
CA PRO A 108 4.87 -26.89 -7.01
C PRO A 108 5.91 -27.23 -5.94
N SER A 109 7.21 -27.14 -6.23
CA SER A 109 8.30 -27.53 -5.32
C SER A 109 8.60 -26.51 -4.22
N MET A 110 8.08 -25.28 -4.30
CA MET A 110 8.09 -24.30 -3.19
C MET A 110 6.81 -24.33 -2.35
N ALA A 111 5.86 -25.20 -2.65
CA ALA A 111 4.68 -25.45 -1.80
C ALA A 111 5.03 -26.08 -0.45
N THR A 112 6.28 -26.58 -0.28
CA THR A 112 6.76 -27.17 0.97
C THR A 112 7.13 -26.14 2.05
N ASN A 113 7.39 -24.88 1.69
CA ASN A 113 7.65 -23.75 2.60
C ASN A 113 6.67 -22.61 2.34
N THR A 114 5.37 -22.91 2.39
CA THR A 114 4.32 -21.92 2.14
C THR A 114 4.42 -20.78 3.18
N PRO A 115 4.56 -19.50 2.79
CA PRO A 115 4.62 -18.34 3.71
C PRO A 115 3.37 -18.17 4.59
N CYS A 116 2.31 -18.90 4.27
CA CYS A 116 1.05 -18.94 5.00
C CYS A 116 1.09 -19.92 6.19
N ARG A 117 2.21 -20.62 6.44
CA ARG A 117 2.34 -21.52 7.60
C ARG A 117 2.49 -20.74 8.92
N PRO A 118 1.81 -21.18 10.00
CA PRO A 118 1.91 -20.63 11.36
C PRO A 118 3.33 -20.31 11.82
N GLU A 119 4.29 -21.17 11.47
CA GLU A 119 5.68 -21.12 11.94
C GLU A 119 6.50 -19.96 11.33
N SER A 120 6.03 -19.36 10.25
CA SER A 120 6.70 -18.20 9.64
C SER A 120 6.29 -16.92 10.37
N LYS A 121 7.18 -15.92 10.51
CA LYS A 121 6.81 -14.61 11.09
C LYS A 121 5.58 -14.00 10.43
N LEU A 122 5.42 -14.21 9.12
CA LEU A 122 4.23 -13.77 8.42
C LEU A 122 3.03 -14.62 8.81
N GLY A 123 3.12 -15.94 8.89
CA GLY A 123 2.08 -16.82 9.44
C GLY A 123 1.65 -16.46 10.86
N ILE A 124 2.59 -16.15 11.75
CA ILE A 124 2.32 -15.63 13.10
C ILE A 124 1.56 -14.31 13.01
N ILE A 125 1.96 -13.39 12.13
CA ILE A 125 1.19 -12.16 11.89
C ILE A 125 -0.19 -12.52 11.33
N LEU A 126 -0.30 -13.41 10.35
CA LEU A 126 -1.56 -13.83 9.72
C LEU A 126 -2.52 -14.52 10.72
N GLU A 127 -1.99 -15.23 11.71
CA GLU A 127 -2.73 -16.03 12.69
C GLU A 127 -3.02 -15.24 13.98
N ASN A 128 -2.03 -14.52 14.53
CA ASN A 128 -2.16 -13.78 15.79
C ASN A 128 -2.76 -12.41 15.62
N SER A 129 -2.57 -11.76 14.47
CA SER A 129 -3.21 -10.47 14.29
C SER A 129 -4.71 -10.69 14.08
N GLN A 130 -5.47 -10.47 15.16
CA GLN A 130 -6.88 -10.06 15.09
C GLN A 130 -7.07 -8.89 14.10
N GLN A 131 -5.99 -8.20 13.70
CA GLN A 131 -5.89 -7.10 12.75
C GLN A 131 -5.22 -7.44 11.39
N GLY A 132 -4.92 -8.72 11.12
CA GLY A 132 -4.24 -9.21 9.91
C GLY A 132 -5.07 -9.12 8.65
N GLU A 133 -5.28 -7.91 8.17
CA GLU A 133 -5.48 -7.76 6.73
C GLU A 133 -4.23 -8.28 6.06
N LEU A 134 -4.43 -9.27 5.19
CA LEU A 134 -3.59 -9.41 4.03
C LEU A 134 -3.60 -8.02 3.34
N CYS A 135 -2.65 -7.16 3.66
CA CYS A 135 -2.28 -6.05 2.78
C CYS A 135 -2.20 -6.56 1.31
N PRO A 136 -1.70 -7.79 1.06
CA PRO A 136 -1.79 -8.41 -0.25
C PRO A 136 -3.16 -8.60 -0.91
N SER A 137 -4.27 -8.77 -0.18
CA SER A 137 -5.55 -9.07 -0.84
C SER A 137 -6.13 -7.84 -1.55
N VAL A 138 -5.68 -6.64 -1.20
CA VAL A 138 -6.21 -5.38 -1.76
C VAL A 138 -5.13 -4.47 -2.38
N CYS A 139 -3.83 -4.81 -2.21
CA CYS A 139 -2.72 -4.34 -3.06
C CYS A 139 -2.96 -4.40 -4.59
N PRO A 140 -3.72 -5.36 -5.15
CA PRO A 140 -3.98 -5.40 -6.59
C PRO A 140 -4.74 -4.18 -7.11
N LEU A 141 -5.60 -3.56 -6.29
CA LEU A 141 -6.41 -2.42 -6.70
C LEU A 141 -5.56 -1.25 -7.26
N PRO A 142 -4.57 -0.71 -6.53
CA PRO A 142 -3.66 0.28 -7.10
C PRO A 142 -2.68 -0.30 -8.13
N GLY A 143 -2.46 -1.62 -8.18
CA GLY A 143 -1.51 -2.25 -9.11
C GLY A 143 -0.04 -1.96 -8.76
N ASN A 144 0.28 -1.80 -7.48
CA ASN A 144 1.65 -1.51 -7.03
C ASN A 144 2.45 -2.82 -6.89
N MET A 145 3.39 -3.06 -7.80
CA MET A 145 4.28 -4.23 -7.79
C MET A 145 5.52 -4.05 -6.90
N ASP A 146 5.79 -2.84 -6.43
CA ASP A 146 7.04 -2.48 -5.74
C ASP A 146 6.99 -2.70 -4.23
N ARG A 147 6.10 -3.58 -3.77
CA ARG A 147 5.90 -3.85 -2.34
C ARG A 147 6.92 -4.87 -1.85
N HIS A 148 8.16 -4.43 -1.69
CA HIS A 148 9.26 -5.28 -1.24
C HIS A 148 9.34 -5.42 0.28
N HIS A 149 8.86 -4.43 1.02
CA HIS A 149 8.93 -4.38 2.48
C HIS A 149 7.62 -3.80 3.04
N TYR A 150 7.28 -4.22 4.25
CA TYR A 150 6.22 -3.64 5.06
C TYR A 150 6.84 -3.00 6.30
N GLU A 151 6.25 -1.91 6.79
CA GLU A 151 6.63 -1.34 8.08
C GLU A 151 5.56 -1.60 9.14
N MET A 152 5.98 -1.73 10.39
CA MET A 152 5.08 -1.77 11.54
C MET A 152 5.70 -1.08 12.75
N PHE A 153 4.87 -0.58 13.65
CA PHE A 153 5.35 -0.03 14.92
C PHE A 153 5.73 -1.15 15.88
N THR A 154 6.95 -1.10 16.42
CA THR A 154 7.46 -2.14 17.33
C THR A 154 6.66 -2.27 18.61
N LYS A 155 6.05 -1.17 19.06
CA LYS A 155 5.28 -1.09 20.31
C LYS A 155 4.13 -2.11 20.37
N PHE A 156 3.56 -2.47 19.22
CA PHE A 156 2.41 -3.36 19.16
C PHE A 156 2.77 -4.84 19.04
N GLY A 157 4.07 -5.17 18.97
CA GLY A 157 4.52 -6.57 18.82
C GLY A 157 3.91 -7.23 17.59
N ASP A 158 3.78 -8.56 17.62
CA ASP A 158 3.30 -9.36 16.48
C ASP A 158 1.82 -9.16 16.15
N ASP A 159 1.03 -8.62 17.09
CA ASP A 159 -0.38 -8.27 16.88
C ASP A 159 -0.57 -6.89 16.20
N GLY A 160 0.54 -6.19 15.93
CA GLY A 160 0.55 -4.90 15.26
C GLY A 160 0.01 -4.95 13.83
N PHE A 161 -0.36 -3.79 13.30
CA PHE A 161 -0.81 -3.66 11.93
C PHE A 161 0.32 -3.21 11.00
N LEU A 162 0.20 -3.61 9.73
CA LEU A 162 1.11 -3.18 8.68
C LEU A 162 0.79 -1.76 8.22
N LEU A 163 1.81 -0.92 8.13
CA LEU A 163 1.74 0.41 7.55
C LEU A 163 1.79 0.31 6.03
N HIS A 164 0.82 0.93 5.37
CA HIS A 164 0.70 0.92 3.92
C HIS A 164 1.47 2.13 3.34
N LEU A 165 2.80 2.09 3.45
CA LEU A 165 3.68 3.16 2.94
C LEU A 165 4.04 2.93 1.46
N ASP A 166 4.73 3.90 0.87
CA ASP A 166 5.35 3.83 -0.46
C ASP A 166 4.40 3.38 -1.59
N ASN A 167 3.30 4.14 -1.74
CA ASN A 167 2.28 3.88 -2.76
C ASN A 167 2.54 4.61 -4.09
N ALA A 168 3.68 5.29 -4.25
CA ALA A 168 3.97 6.14 -5.40
C ALA A 168 4.07 5.39 -6.74
N ARG A 169 4.35 4.08 -6.71
CA ARG A 169 4.36 3.21 -7.91
C ARG A 169 3.01 2.53 -8.19
N GLY A 170 1.95 2.92 -7.48
CA GLY A 170 0.58 2.56 -7.84
C GLY A 170 0.09 3.37 -9.05
N PHE A 171 -1.03 2.93 -9.64
CA PHE A 171 -1.74 3.61 -10.73
C PHE A 171 -0.88 3.91 -11.97
N GLY A 172 0.16 3.11 -12.26
CA GLY A 172 0.97 3.29 -13.47
C GLY A 172 0.31 2.78 -14.77
N ARG A 173 -0.60 1.81 -14.68
CA ARG A 173 -1.30 1.23 -15.84
C ARG A 173 -2.76 0.96 -15.49
N HIS A 174 -3.70 1.52 -16.25
CA HIS A 174 -5.15 1.26 -16.10
C HIS A 174 -5.65 0.08 -16.95
N SER A 175 -4.94 -0.23 -18.04
CA SER A 175 -5.31 -1.25 -19.03
C SER A 175 -4.71 -2.63 -18.78
N HIS A 176 -3.87 -2.78 -17.75
CA HIS A 176 -3.23 -4.03 -17.38
C HIS A 176 -3.51 -4.34 -15.92
N ASP A 177 -3.84 -5.59 -15.63
CA ASP A 177 -4.06 -6.10 -14.28
C ASP A 177 -3.03 -7.18 -13.99
N GLU A 178 -2.21 -6.92 -13.00
CA GLU A 178 -1.11 -7.80 -12.65
C GLU A 178 -1.59 -8.86 -11.65
N ILE A 179 -1.99 -10.02 -12.17
CA ILE A 179 -2.62 -11.10 -11.40
C ILE A 179 -1.67 -11.67 -10.33
N SER A 180 -0.36 -11.67 -10.56
CA SER A 180 0.61 -12.18 -9.57
C SER A 180 0.62 -11.38 -8.25
N ILE A 181 0.08 -10.16 -8.21
CA ILE A 181 -0.12 -9.42 -6.94
C ILE A 181 -1.16 -10.13 -6.05
N LEU A 182 -2.11 -10.87 -6.65
CA LEU A 182 -3.09 -11.70 -5.95
C LEU A 182 -2.51 -12.99 -5.39
N ALA A 183 -1.25 -13.33 -5.69
CA ALA A 183 -0.61 -14.58 -5.24
C ALA A 183 -0.83 -14.88 -3.74
N PRO A 184 -0.76 -13.92 -2.82
CA PRO A 184 -0.97 -14.24 -1.41
C PRO A 184 -2.42 -14.64 -1.10
N LEU A 185 -3.39 -14.02 -1.79
CA LEU A 185 -4.80 -14.36 -1.64
C LEU A 185 -5.09 -15.73 -2.27
N SER A 186 -4.59 -15.99 -3.48
CA SER A 186 -4.84 -17.25 -4.18
C SER A 186 -4.07 -18.45 -3.60
N GLN A 187 -2.91 -18.21 -2.97
CA GLN A 187 -2.11 -19.27 -2.35
C GLN A 187 -2.50 -19.53 -0.90
N CYS A 188 -2.74 -18.49 -0.09
CA CYS A 188 -3.14 -18.68 1.30
C CYS A 188 -4.62 -18.98 1.45
N CYS A 189 -5.47 -18.47 0.55
CA CYS A 189 -6.93 -18.55 0.65
C CYS A 189 -7.47 -18.15 2.03
N ILE A 190 -6.95 -17.06 2.61
CA ILE A 190 -7.43 -16.49 3.87
C ILE A 190 -7.80 -15.03 3.63
N ILE A 191 -9.01 -14.65 4.03
CA ILE A 191 -9.49 -13.27 4.01
C ILE A 191 -10.31 -12.99 5.28
N LYS A 192 -10.22 -11.76 5.78
CA LYS A 192 -11.04 -11.32 6.91
C LYS A 192 -12.49 -11.14 6.51
N ARG A 193 -13.39 -11.50 7.43
CA ARG A 193 -14.84 -11.28 7.25
C ARG A 193 -15.16 -9.81 7.01
N THR A 194 -14.61 -8.90 7.83
CA THR A 194 -14.83 -7.45 7.65
C THR A 194 -14.37 -6.95 6.28
N THR A 195 -13.20 -7.38 5.82
CA THR A 195 -12.64 -7.02 4.51
C THR A 195 -13.50 -7.58 3.38
N LEU A 196 -13.90 -8.86 3.43
CA LEU A 196 -14.74 -9.47 2.40
C LEU A 196 -16.09 -8.75 2.29
N LEU A 197 -16.77 -8.49 3.42
CA LEU A 197 -18.03 -7.74 3.44
C LEU A 197 -17.87 -6.34 2.85
N ARG A 198 -16.76 -5.66 3.15
CA ARG A 198 -16.48 -4.33 2.59
C ARG A 198 -16.25 -4.38 1.09
N LEU A 199 -15.54 -5.40 0.58
CA LEU A 199 -15.31 -5.59 -0.85
C LEU A 199 -16.61 -5.92 -1.59
N GLN A 200 -17.44 -6.79 -1.03
CA GLN A 200 -18.77 -7.12 -1.58
C GLN A 200 -19.66 -5.87 -1.65
N LEU A 201 -19.73 -5.10 -0.56
CA LEU A 201 -20.48 -3.84 -0.55
C LEU A 201 -20.01 -2.89 -1.66
N LEU A 202 -18.70 -2.73 -1.86
CA LEU A 202 -18.14 -1.83 -2.87
C LEU A 202 -18.27 -2.35 -4.30
N ALA A 203 -18.71 -3.60 -4.48
CA ALA A 203 -19.05 -4.17 -5.79
C ALA A 203 -20.52 -3.98 -6.15
N GLU A 204 -21.38 -3.62 -5.19
CA GLU A 204 -22.80 -3.33 -5.44
C GLU A 204 -22.96 -2.04 -6.26
N PRO A 205 -23.96 -1.95 -7.15
CA PRO A 205 -24.20 -0.78 -8.00
C PRO A 205 -24.37 0.54 -7.21
N GLU A 206 -25.01 0.49 -6.04
CA GLU A 206 -25.29 1.67 -5.21
C GLU A 206 -24.05 2.21 -4.50
N TYR A 207 -23.02 1.38 -4.31
CA TYR A 207 -21.79 1.71 -3.57
C TYR A 207 -20.52 1.45 -4.38
N ARG A 208 -20.67 1.44 -5.71
CA ARG A 208 -19.63 1.09 -6.67
C ARG A 208 -18.31 1.80 -6.34
N LEU A 209 -17.24 1.01 -6.22
CA LEU A 209 -15.93 1.47 -5.75
C LEU A 209 -15.43 2.71 -6.49
N SER A 210 -15.50 2.71 -7.82
CA SER A 210 -15.06 3.83 -8.64
C SER A 210 -15.82 5.13 -8.34
N ASP A 211 -17.12 5.07 -8.09
CA ASP A 211 -17.96 6.24 -7.81
C ASP A 211 -17.68 6.82 -6.42
N VAL A 212 -17.57 5.95 -5.40
CA VAL A 212 -17.17 6.36 -4.05
C VAL A 212 -15.74 6.93 -4.04
N MET A 213 -14.83 6.34 -4.84
CA MET A 213 -13.48 6.86 -5.02
C MET A 213 -13.47 8.22 -5.70
N ARG A 214 -14.25 8.39 -6.77
CA ARG A 214 -14.40 9.66 -7.48
C ARG A 214 -14.85 10.76 -6.53
N GLU A 215 -15.95 10.54 -5.80
CA GLU A 215 -16.49 11.49 -4.84
C GLU A 215 -15.47 11.84 -3.74
N SER A 216 -14.80 10.83 -3.19
CA SER A 216 -13.78 11.06 -2.15
C SER A 216 -12.58 11.86 -2.66
N LEU A 217 -12.22 11.75 -3.95
CA LEU A 217 -11.06 12.45 -4.53
C LEU A 217 -11.39 13.88 -4.95
N LEU A 218 -12.67 14.23 -5.13
CA LEU A 218 -13.10 15.61 -5.41
C LEU A 218 -12.81 16.58 -4.26
N GLN A 219 -12.59 16.07 -3.05
CA GLN A 219 -12.21 16.86 -1.89
C GLN A 219 -10.74 17.30 -1.91
N ASP A 220 -9.91 16.68 -2.76
CA ASP A 220 -8.50 17.04 -2.86
C ASP A 220 -8.33 18.34 -3.70
N PRO A 221 -7.47 19.28 -3.29
CA PRO A 221 -7.22 20.51 -4.06
C PRO A 221 -6.71 20.28 -5.49
N LEU A 222 -6.13 19.11 -5.77
CA LEU A 222 -5.62 18.72 -7.08
C LEU A 222 -6.61 17.85 -7.88
N ALA A 223 -7.90 17.88 -7.55
CA ALA A 223 -8.89 17.17 -8.35
C ALA A 223 -8.87 17.65 -9.82
N PRO A 224 -8.92 16.73 -10.81
CA PRO A 224 -9.03 15.27 -10.67
C PRO A 224 -7.68 14.58 -10.37
N VAL A 225 -7.63 13.81 -9.27
CA VAL A 225 -6.41 13.07 -8.84
C VAL A 225 -6.18 11.78 -9.65
N LEU A 226 -7.25 11.07 -10.00
CA LEU A 226 -7.20 9.87 -10.85
C LEU A 226 -8.03 10.09 -12.09
N THR A 227 -7.57 9.57 -13.23
CA THR A 227 -8.31 9.61 -14.48
C THR A 227 -9.41 8.54 -14.51
N GLU A 228 -10.43 8.75 -15.34
CA GLU A 228 -11.56 7.82 -15.52
C GLU A 228 -11.13 6.37 -15.80
N PRO A 229 -10.15 6.09 -16.69
CA PRO A 229 -9.71 4.73 -16.92
C PRO A 229 -9.18 4.03 -15.66
N HIS A 230 -8.50 4.76 -14.77
CA HIS A 230 -8.02 4.20 -13.50
C HIS A 230 -9.15 3.92 -12.53
N LEU A 231 -10.18 4.78 -12.49
CA LEU A 231 -11.37 4.54 -11.67
C LEU A 231 -12.10 3.27 -12.13
N LEU A 232 -12.35 3.11 -13.44
CA LEU A 232 -12.98 1.91 -13.99
C LEU A 232 -12.13 0.64 -13.78
N ALA A 233 -10.80 0.77 -13.83
CA ALA A 233 -9.90 -0.34 -13.54
C ALA A 233 -10.02 -0.84 -12.10
N LEU A 234 -10.36 0.02 -11.13
CA LEU A 234 -10.59 -0.41 -9.75
C LEU A 234 -11.76 -1.39 -9.64
N ASP A 235 -12.87 -1.13 -10.33
CA ASP A 235 -14.03 -2.02 -10.32
C ASP A 235 -13.69 -3.38 -10.95
N ARG A 236 -12.99 -3.36 -12.09
CA ARG A 236 -12.55 -4.59 -12.76
C ARG A 236 -11.64 -5.43 -11.85
N ARG A 237 -10.67 -4.79 -11.19
CA ARG A 237 -9.76 -5.45 -10.24
C ARG A 237 -10.46 -5.94 -8.99
N LEU A 238 -11.49 -5.23 -8.53
CA LEU A 238 -12.34 -5.65 -7.42
C LEU A 238 -13.04 -6.98 -7.74
N GLN A 239 -13.57 -7.11 -8.96
CA GLN A 239 -14.19 -8.37 -9.38
C GLN A 239 -13.17 -9.53 -9.43
N LEU A 240 -11.96 -9.30 -9.96
CA LEU A 240 -10.90 -10.31 -9.91
C LEU A 240 -10.57 -10.78 -8.48
N ILE A 241 -10.58 -9.86 -7.51
CA ILE A 241 -10.39 -10.21 -6.09
C ILE A 241 -11.54 -11.10 -5.61
N LEU A 242 -12.79 -10.71 -5.87
CA LEU A 242 -13.97 -11.46 -5.44
C LEU A 242 -14.05 -12.85 -6.10
N ASP A 243 -13.73 -12.96 -7.38
CA ASP A 243 -13.66 -14.24 -8.11
C ASP A 243 -12.59 -15.17 -7.53
N THR A 244 -11.44 -14.60 -7.13
CA THR A 244 -10.37 -15.36 -6.46
C THR A 244 -10.84 -15.86 -5.09
N VAL A 245 -11.54 -15.03 -4.32
CA VAL A 245 -12.12 -15.46 -3.04
C VAL A 245 -13.18 -16.54 -3.25
N GLY A 246 -14.05 -16.40 -4.24
CA GLY A 246 -15.05 -17.42 -4.60
C GLY A 246 -14.39 -18.76 -4.90
N SER A 247 -13.35 -18.76 -5.73
CA SER A 247 -12.58 -19.96 -6.06
C SER A 247 -11.93 -20.62 -4.83
N CYS A 248 -11.44 -19.82 -3.88
CA CYS A 248 -10.94 -20.32 -2.61
C CYS A 248 -12.05 -20.94 -1.76
N ILE A 249 -13.22 -20.29 -1.67
CA ILE A 249 -14.38 -20.78 -0.89
C ILE A 249 -14.90 -22.10 -1.47
N ASP A 250 -14.99 -22.21 -2.80
CA ASP A 250 -15.43 -23.44 -3.47
C ASP A 250 -14.47 -24.60 -3.22
N THR A 251 -13.16 -24.32 -3.12
CA THR A 251 -12.12 -25.34 -2.91
C THR A 251 -11.98 -25.76 -1.44
N PHE A 252 -11.98 -24.81 -0.50
CA PHE A 252 -11.59 -25.05 0.90
C PHE A 252 -12.74 -24.84 1.91
N GLY A 253 -13.89 -24.36 1.46
CA GLY A 253 -15.05 -24.03 2.28
C GLY A 253 -14.96 -22.65 2.96
N GLU A 254 -16.10 -21.98 3.10
CA GLU A 254 -16.18 -20.60 3.65
C GLU A 254 -15.57 -20.50 5.06
N ALA A 255 -15.82 -21.49 5.92
CA ALA A 255 -15.33 -21.47 7.30
C ALA A 255 -13.79 -21.49 7.42
N THR A 256 -13.10 -22.05 6.43
CA THR A 256 -11.63 -22.10 6.38
C THR A 256 -11.07 -20.80 5.79
N VAL A 257 -11.75 -20.26 4.77
CA VAL A 257 -11.27 -19.10 3.99
C VAL A 257 -11.56 -17.78 4.70
N VAL A 258 -12.72 -17.67 5.34
CA VAL A 258 -13.21 -16.42 5.94
C VAL A 258 -12.88 -16.41 7.42
N ALA A 259 -11.76 -15.78 7.77
CA ALA A 259 -11.33 -15.59 9.14
C ALA A 259 -12.29 -14.62 9.88
N ASN A 260 -12.82 -15.06 11.02
CA ASN A 260 -13.76 -14.27 11.80
C ASN A 260 -13.01 -13.28 12.72
N ASP A 261 -12.96 -12.02 12.31
CA ASP A 261 -12.30 -10.93 13.04
C ASP A 261 -13.29 -10.03 13.81
N THR A 262 -14.54 -10.49 14.00
CA THR A 262 -15.58 -9.74 14.74
C THR A 262 -15.69 -10.13 16.22
N ALA A 263 -14.99 -11.17 16.65
CA ALA A 263 -14.97 -11.59 18.06
C ALA A 263 -14.11 -10.61 18.88
N GLN A 264 -14.67 -10.05 19.96
CA GLN A 264 -13.97 -9.13 20.84
C GLN A 264 -12.68 -9.76 21.41
N PRO A 265 -11.58 -9.00 21.54
CA PRO A 265 -10.43 -9.46 22.33
C PRO A 265 -10.90 -9.77 23.75
N ARG A 266 -10.54 -10.96 24.25
CA ARG A 266 -10.66 -11.25 25.68
C ARG A 266 -9.89 -10.16 26.42
N SER A 267 -10.58 -9.42 27.30
CA SER A 267 -10.00 -8.32 28.05
C SER A 267 -8.67 -8.72 28.72
N PRO A 268 -7.65 -7.84 28.81
CA PRO A 268 -6.37 -8.13 29.48
C PRO A 268 -6.47 -8.36 31.01
N ALA A 269 -7.67 -8.45 31.57
CA ALA A 269 -7.90 -8.49 33.02
C ALA A 269 -7.39 -9.77 33.72
N ALA A 270 -6.96 -10.80 32.99
CA ALA A 270 -6.51 -12.06 33.60
C ALA A 270 -5.03 -12.09 34.01
N HIS A 271 -4.21 -11.12 33.62
CA HIS A 271 -2.76 -11.14 33.93
C HIS A 271 -2.36 -10.43 35.24
N ARG A 272 -3.29 -9.85 36.00
CA ARG A 272 -3.00 -9.13 37.25
C ARG A 272 -3.28 -9.90 38.56
N ALA A 273 -3.68 -11.17 38.49
CA ALA A 273 -4.05 -11.95 39.69
C ALA A 273 -3.04 -13.05 40.07
N LYS A 274 -1.77 -12.97 39.65
CA LYS A 274 -0.73 -13.96 40.02
C LYS A 274 0.60 -13.34 40.50
N LEU A 275 0.56 -12.13 41.07
CA LEU A 275 1.73 -11.55 41.75
C LEU A 275 1.54 -11.21 43.23
N ASP A 276 0.36 -11.47 43.81
CA ASP A 276 0.14 -11.35 45.25
C ASP A 276 -0.48 -12.65 45.79
N SER A 277 0.35 -13.66 46.05
CA SER A 277 0.12 -14.78 46.99
C SER A 277 1.42 -15.50 47.26
#